data_AF-A0A2V5R7B8-F1
#
_entry.id   AF-A0A2V5R7B8-F1
#
_cell.length_a   1.000
_cell.length_b   1.000
_cell.length_c   1.000
_cell.angle_alpha   90.00
_cell.angle_beta   90.00
_cell.angle_gamma   90.00
#
_symmetry.space_group_name_H-M   'P 1'
#
loop_
_entity.id
_entity.type
_entity.pdbx_description
1 polymer ?
#
loop_
_entity_poly.entity_id
_entity_poly.type
_entity_poly.pdbx_seq_one_letter_code
_entity_poly.pdbx_strand_id
1 'polypeptide(L)'
;MNGSNIDPTNSIHRSPLRGTYLLIAGLLAGFGLFIALALAGFGVLSRAQATNAAPPPDPALTGNFGRMFRNLPPFAPPTDAVRNALMELGRPGGIMDANDDLAAGPVALITDPNLQLINRNNPTHTAGVTFFGQFLDHDMTFDQRSRLGFPTQPIISQNARTCFFDLDSVYAGGPSGNPELYDPADPIKFRIESDGQFEDLPRDPINHVAIIGDPRNDENMMIAGLHAAFLLFHNNAVDLIRSQNPSITDIQAYFQAHRLTVWHYQWMIVHEFLPHIVPQSVIDDVLTNGRHFYNPLRNQAFIPVEFQITYRFGHSMVRPSYRANLHGDNGQPFFGMIFDPAGEGSSDPVDLRGGARAPRRFIGWQTFFDFGGAFSADARPNKRIDTIVSTPLFRLPLGTIFNG
;
A
#
# COMPACT_ATOMS: atom_id res chain seq x y z
N MET A 1 -36.18 -23.84 -47.61
CA MET A 1 -37.42 -24.05 -46.82
C MET A 1 -37.11 -23.66 -45.39
N ASN A 2 -37.79 -22.61 -44.91
CA ASN A 2 -38.02 -22.08 -43.55
C ASN A 2 -37.15 -22.68 -42.41
N GLY A 3 -36.36 -21.93 -41.62
CA GLY A 3 -36.45 -20.54 -41.20
C GLY A 3 -37.13 -20.42 -39.83
N SER A 4 -36.36 -20.13 -38.78
CA SER A 4 -36.71 -19.14 -37.73
C SER A 4 -35.68 -19.14 -36.57
N ASN A 5 -35.05 -17.98 -36.39
CA ASN A 5 -34.45 -17.49 -35.13
C ASN A 5 -35.48 -17.50 -33.99
N ILE A 6 -35.00 -17.53 -32.74
CA ILE A 6 -35.23 -16.52 -31.67
C ILE A 6 -34.54 -17.01 -30.38
N ASP A 7 -33.58 -16.22 -29.90
CA ASP A 7 -33.27 -15.99 -28.47
C ASP A 7 -33.90 -14.61 -28.17
N PRO A 8 -34.45 -14.25 -26.97
CA PRO A 8 -33.67 -14.20 -25.72
C PRO A 8 -34.44 -14.33 -24.37
N THR A 9 -33.66 -14.31 -23.29
CA THR A 9 -33.93 -13.76 -21.92
C THR A 9 -34.23 -14.71 -20.76
N ASN A 10 -33.25 -14.76 -19.84
CA ASN A 10 -33.36 -14.54 -18.38
C ASN A 10 -34.57 -15.11 -17.61
N SER A 11 -34.31 -16.09 -16.74
CA SER A 11 -34.70 -16.01 -15.32
C SER A 11 -34.04 -17.13 -14.50
N ILE A 12 -32.93 -16.79 -13.84
CA ILE A 12 -32.37 -17.63 -12.77
C ILE A 12 -33.22 -17.40 -11.53
N HIS A 13 -34.03 -18.40 -11.18
CA HIS A 13 -34.69 -18.52 -9.89
C HIS A 13 -33.65 -18.52 -8.76
N ARG A 14 -33.58 -17.45 -7.96
CA ARG A 14 -32.98 -17.48 -6.62
C ARG A 14 -34.09 -17.43 -5.57
N SER A 15 -34.16 -18.51 -4.81
CA SER A 15 -35.00 -18.68 -3.62
C SER A 15 -34.58 -17.74 -2.48
N PRO A 16 -35.52 -17.17 -1.69
CA PRO A 16 -35.19 -16.38 -0.52
C PRO A 16 -35.11 -17.26 0.73
N LEU A 17 -33.96 -17.30 1.39
CA LEU A 17 -33.84 -17.81 2.76
C LEU A 17 -34.03 -16.65 3.74
N ARG A 18 -35.14 -16.68 4.47
CA ARG A 18 -35.50 -15.79 5.59
C ARG A 18 -35.12 -16.42 6.92
N GLY A 19 -34.63 -15.60 7.86
CA GLY A 19 -34.67 -15.78 9.32
C GLY A 19 -33.60 -16.72 9.87
N THR A 20 -32.81 -16.38 10.89
CA THR A 20 -33.27 -15.91 12.21
C THR A 20 -32.08 -15.30 12.96
N TYR A 21 -32.18 -14.07 13.46
CA TYR A 21 -31.22 -13.48 14.42
C TYR A 21 -31.82 -13.52 15.82
N LEU A 22 -31.12 -14.20 16.75
CA LEU A 22 -31.45 -14.22 18.17
C LEU A 22 -30.63 -13.14 18.90
N LEU A 23 -31.34 -12.21 19.52
CA LEU A 23 -30.84 -11.31 20.56
C LEU A 23 -30.52 -12.11 21.83
N ILE A 24 -29.35 -11.89 22.43
CA ILE A 24 -29.11 -12.16 23.85
C ILE A 24 -28.53 -10.90 24.47
N ALA A 25 -29.34 -10.23 25.28
CA ALA A 25 -28.93 -9.24 26.25
C ALA A 25 -28.73 -9.93 27.61
N GLY A 26 -27.65 -9.60 28.32
CA GLY A 26 -27.37 -10.08 29.66
C GLY A 26 -26.50 -9.10 30.42
N LEU A 27 -27.14 -8.34 31.33
CA LEU A 27 -26.53 -7.50 32.35
C LEU A 27 -25.65 -8.31 33.31
N LEU A 28 -24.53 -7.73 33.76
CA LEU A 28 -24.07 -7.86 35.16
C LEU A 28 -23.36 -6.56 35.58
N ALA A 29 -23.84 -6.00 36.69
CA ALA A 29 -23.38 -4.79 37.35
C ALA A 29 -22.71 -5.13 38.69
N GLY A 30 -21.88 -4.20 39.19
CA GLY A 30 -21.32 -4.17 40.55
C GLY A 30 -19.82 -4.49 40.58
N PHE A 31 -18.94 -3.78 41.27
CA PHE A 31 -19.06 -2.87 42.41
C PHE A 31 -17.75 -2.05 42.53
N GLY A 32 -17.78 -0.86 43.13
CA GLY A 32 -16.62 -0.32 43.87
C GLY A 32 -16.29 1.16 43.67
N LEU A 33 -17.16 2.04 44.18
CA LEU A 33 -16.88 3.45 44.43
C LEU A 33 -16.25 3.58 45.83
N PHE A 34 -15.09 4.23 45.96
CA PHE A 34 -14.60 4.75 47.25
C PHE A 34 -14.33 6.26 47.13
N ILE A 35 -15.02 7.01 47.99
CA ILE A 35 -14.90 8.44 48.22
C ILE A 35 -13.93 8.65 49.39
N ALA A 36 -13.00 9.60 49.26
CA ALA A 36 -12.38 10.28 50.40
C ALA A 36 -12.11 11.77 50.05
N LEU A 37 -12.99 12.64 50.57
CA LEU A 37 -12.71 14.02 50.98
C LEU A 37 -11.62 14.02 52.08
N ALA A 38 -10.83 15.03 52.40
CA ALA A 38 -10.61 16.42 51.98
C ALA A 38 -9.29 16.86 52.66
N LEU A 39 -8.63 17.92 52.17
CA LEU A 39 -8.01 18.95 53.02
C LEU A 39 -7.66 20.17 52.16
N ALA A 40 -8.26 21.30 52.52
CA ALA A 40 -8.10 22.60 51.89
C ALA A 40 -6.82 23.30 52.38
N GLY A 41 -6.16 24.01 51.47
CA GLY A 41 -5.11 24.99 51.76
C GLY A 41 -5.13 26.08 50.69
N PHE A 42 -5.44 27.30 51.10
CA PHE A 42 -5.67 28.47 50.26
C PHE A 42 -4.42 28.94 49.48
N GLY A 43 -4.61 29.30 48.21
CA GLY A 43 -3.59 29.94 47.36
C GLY A 43 -4.22 30.59 46.13
N VAL A 44 -4.57 31.87 46.27
CA VAL A 44 -4.89 32.94 45.30
C VAL A 44 -5.14 32.56 43.82
N LEU A 45 -6.34 32.94 43.37
CA LEU A 45 -6.92 32.81 42.04
C LEU A 45 -6.18 33.61 40.96
N SER A 46 -5.76 32.92 39.90
CA SER A 46 -5.80 33.45 38.52
C SER A 46 -6.58 32.43 37.68
N ARG A 47 -7.90 32.59 37.60
CA ARG A 47 -8.74 31.88 36.63
C ARG A 47 -8.46 32.48 35.25
N ALA A 48 -7.54 31.88 34.52
CA ALA A 48 -7.64 31.91 33.07
C ALA A 48 -8.91 31.15 32.71
N GLN A 49 -9.97 31.88 32.32
CA GLN A 49 -11.10 31.31 31.62
C GLN A 49 -10.56 30.69 30.32
N ALA A 50 -10.33 29.38 30.34
CA ALA A 50 -10.28 28.60 29.12
C ALA A 50 -11.68 28.69 28.50
N THR A 51 -11.85 29.63 27.56
CA THR A 51 -13.02 29.65 26.71
C THR A 51 -13.03 28.33 25.95
N ASN A 52 -14.05 27.51 26.16
CA ASN A 52 -14.43 26.40 25.28
C ASN A 52 -14.95 26.95 23.94
N ALA A 53 -14.23 27.88 23.34
CA ALA A 53 -14.44 28.24 21.95
C ALA A 53 -13.74 27.15 21.15
N ALA A 54 -14.52 26.40 20.36
CA ALA A 54 -13.96 25.54 19.34
C ALA A 54 -12.96 26.39 18.53
N PRO A 55 -11.73 25.90 18.29
CA PRO A 55 -10.79 26.62 17.43
C PRO A 55 -11.46 26.92 16.09
N PRO A 56 -11.13 28.06 15.46
CA PRO A 56 -11.73 28.44 14.18
C PRO A 56 -11.60 27.29 13.15
N PRO A 57 -12.55 27.17 12.21
CA PRO A 57 -12.57 26.10 11.23
C PRO A 57 -11.25 26.06 10.47
N ASP A 58 -10.55 24.95 10.61
CA ASP A 58 -9.20 24.79 10.10
C ASP A 58 -9.20 24.62 8.57
N PRO A 59 -8.64 25.58 7.80
CA PRO A 59 -8.46 25.41 6.37
C PRO A 59 -7.26 24.47 6.18
N ALA A 60 -7.50 23.21 5.80
CA ALA A 60 -6.41 22.34 5.36
C ALA A 60 -5.65 23.09 4.25
N LEU A 61 -4.40 23.45 4.53
CA LEU A 61 -3.51 23.99 3.50
C LEU A 61 -3.36 22.88 2.46
N THR A 62 -3.61 23.20 1.20
CA THR A 62 -3.41 22.28 0.08
C THR A 62 -2.03 21.63 0.19
N GLY A 63 -1.99 20.31 0.27
CA GLY A 63 -0.75 19.54 0.41
C GLY A 63 -0.37 19.13 1.84
N ASN A 64 -1.18 19.41 2.86
CA ASN A 64 -0.99 18.85 4.21
C ASN A 64 -1.97 17.71 4.50
N PHE A 65 -1.68 16.90 5.50
CA PHE A 65 -2.63 15.93 6.04
C PHE A 65 -3.76 16.63 6.80
N GLY A 66 -4.88 15.94 7.01
CA GLY A 66 -6.03 16.50 7.71
C GLY A 66 -6.85 15.47 8.47
N ARG A 67 -7.95 15.93 9.05
CA ARG A 67 -8.93 15.07 9.76
C ARG A 67 -10.28 15.17 9.07
N MET A 68 -10.87 14.03 8.77
CA MET A 68 -12.25 13.94 8.27
C MET A 68 -13.24 14.16 9.41
N PHE A 69 -13.00 13.57 10.59
CA PHE A 69 -13.89 13.63 11.73
C PHE A 69 -13.31 14.49 12.86
N ARG A 70 -13.31 15.82 12.64
CA ARG A 70 -12.61 16.80 13.51
C ARG A 70 -13.01 16.76 14.99
N ASN A 71 -14.26 16.39 15.27
CA ASN A 71 -14.82 16.36 16.63
C ASN A 71 -14.85 14.95 17.23
N LEU A 72 -14.31 13.93 16.53
CA LEU A 72 -14.26 12.58 17.05
C LEU A 72 -13.19 12.50 18.15
N PRO A 73 -13.56 12.22 19.42
CA PRO A 73 -12.56 12.07 20.47
C PRO A 73 -11.67 10.86 20.20
N PRO A 74 -10.40 10.88 20.67
CA PRO A 74 -9.55 9.71 20.58
C PRO A 74 -10.14 8.56 21.40
N PHE A 75 -9.88 7.32 20.98
CA PHE A 75 -10.29 6.12 21.72
C PHE A 75 -9.76 6.12 23.17
N ALA A 76 -8.52 6.59 23.37
CA ALA A 76 -7.91 6.72 24.68
C ALA A 76 -6.97 7.94 24.74
N PRO A 77 -6.77 8.57 25.91
CA PRO A 77 -5.78 9.61 26.09
C PRO A 77 -4.35 9.04 25.92
N PRO A 78 -3.39 9.81 25.36
CA PRO A 78 -2.03 9.34 25.08
C PRO A 78 -1.18 9.30 26.37
N THR A 79 -1.53 8.43 27.31
CA THR A 79 -0.82 8.22 28.58
C THR A 79 0.32 7.22 28.40
N ASP A 80 1.28 7.20 29.33
CA ASP A 80 2.34 6.20 29.35
C ASP A 80 1.79 4.77 29.47
N ALA A 81 0.67 4.58 30.17
CA ALA A 81 0.01 3.28 30.27
C ALA A 81 -0.50 2.80 28.90
N VAL A 82 -1.14 3.67 28.12
CA VAL A 82 -1.58 3.34 26.75
C VAL A 82 -0.38 3.09 25.85
N ARG A 83 0.68 3.91 25.94
CA ARG A 83 1.92 3.71 25.18
C ARG A 83 2.55 2.34 25.48
N ASN A 84 2.69 2.00 26.75
CA ASN A 84 3.26 0.71 27.18
C ASN A 84 2.41 -0.47 26.71
N ALA A 85 1.08 -0.36 26.76
CA ALA A 85 0.19 -1.39 26.24
C ALA A 85 0.36 -1.57 24.71
N LEU A 86 0.48 -0.50 23.94
CA LEU A 86 0.74 -0.58 22.50
C LEU A 86 2.11 -1.20 22.19
N MET A 87 3.14 -0.87 22.97
CA MET A 87 4.47 -1.50 22.84
C MET A 87 4.43 -3.00 23.15
N GLU A 88 3.65 -3.40 24.15
CA GLU A 88 3.46 -4.82 24.51
C GLU A 88 2.71 -5.60 23.42
N LEU A 89 1.72 -4.98 22.75
CA LEU A 89 1.02 -5.61 21.62
C LEU A 89 1.96 -5.89 20.45
N GLY A 90 2.83 -4.93 20.13
CA GLY A 90 3.75 -4.98 18.99
C GLY A 90 5.17 -5.48 19.30
N ARG A 91 5.42 -6.05 20.48
CA ARG A 91 6.76 -6.57 20.81
C ARG A 91 7.08 -7.83 19.98
N PRO A 92 8.35 -8.08 19.64
CA PRO A 92 8.78 -9.36 19.07
C PRO A 92 8.38 -10.54 19.98
N GLY A 93 7.83 -11.60 19.39
CA GLY A 93 7.24 -12.74 20.10
C GLY A 93 5.92 -12.43 20.83
N GLY A 94 5.38 -11.21 20.67
CA GLY A 94 4.10 -10.79 21.24
C GLY A 94 2.90 -11.33 20.47
N ILE A 95 1.70 -10.87 20.84
CA ILE A 95 0.44 -11.41 20.30
C ILE A 95 0.22 -11.11 18.81
N MET A 96 0.89 -10.08 18.30
CA MET A 96 0.86 -9.74 16.88
C MET A 96 1.91 -10.50 16.06
N ASP A 97 2.90 -11.12 16.69
CA ASP A 97 3.96 -11.84 16.00
C ASP A 97 3.47 -13.23 15.56
N ALA A 98 3.64 -13.56 14.28
CA ALA A 98 3.31 -14.87 13.74
C ALA A 98 4.16 -15.99 14.36
N ASN A 99 5.32 -15.67 14.96
CA ASN A 99 6.32 -16.62 15.43
C ASN A 99 6.71 -17.65 14.34
N ASP A 100 6.94 -17.16 13.12
CA ASP A 100 7.41 -17.94 11.98
C ASP A 100 8.73 -18.65 12.29
N ASP A 101 8.84 -19.93 11.92
CA ASP A 101 10.10 -20.68 11.98
C ASP A 101 11.02 -20.27 10.82
N LEU A 102 11.71 -19.14 10.99
CA LEU A 102 12.59 -18.58 9.96
C LEU A 102 13.76 -19.52 9.59
N ALA A 103 14.14 -20.45 10.48
CA ALA A 103 15.23 -21.38 10.23
C ALA A 103 14.89 -22.44 9.17
N ALA A 104 13.59 -22.67 8.91
CA ALA A 104 13.13 -23.56 7.84
C ALA A 104 13.48 -23.03 6.43
N GLY A 105 13.75 -21.72 6.32
CA GLY A 105 14.14 -21.07 5.08
C GLY A 105 12.97 -20.71 4.15
N PRO A 106 13.23 -19.88 3.12
CA PRO A 106 12.19 -19.22 2.34
C PRO A 106 11.32 -20.20 1.53
N VAL A 107 11.88 -21.32 1.09
CA VAL A 107 11.16 -22.34 0.31
C VAL A 107 10.14 -23.09 1.19
N ALA A 108 10.57 -23.56 2.36
CA ALA A 108 9.70 -24.32 3.26
C ALA A 108 8.53 -23.47 3.78
N LEU A 109 8.78 -22.19 4.10
CA LEU A 109 7.75 -21.24 4.53
C LEU A 109 6.63 -21.02 3.48
N ILE A 110 6.89 -21.33 2.20
CA ILE A 110 5.91 -21.24 1.10
C ILE A 110 5.26 -22.59 0.80
N THR A 111 6.01 -23.69 0.97
CA THR A 111 5.61 -25.02 0.46
C THR A 111 5.11 -25.98 1.53
N ASP A 112 5.51 -25.80 2.79
CA ASP A 112 5.03 -26.60 3.92
C ASP A 112 3.78 -25.94 4.56
N PRO A 113 2.60 -26.56 4.46
CA PRO A 113 1.38 -26.03 5.06
C PRO A 113 1.42 -25.99 6.59
N ASN A 114 2.25 -26.79 7.26
CA ASN A 114 2.39 -26.76 8.72
C ASN A 114 3.04 -25.44 9.20
N LEU A 115 3.89 -24.85 8.37
CA LEU A 115 4.52 -23.55 8.64
C LEU A 115 3.60 -22.36 8.32
N GLN A 116 2.38 -22.59 7.81
CA GLN A 116 1.43 -21.55 7.41
C GLN A 116 0.17 -21.51 8.29
N LEU A 117 0.14 -22.27 9.39
CA LEU A 117 -1.04 -22.39 10.26
C LEU A 117 -1.46 -21.05 10.89
N ILE A 118 -0.48 -20.18 11.15
CA ILE A 118 -0.66 -18.82 11.66
C ILE A 118 -0.75 -17.81 10.51
N ASN A 119 0.21 -17.83 9.58
CA ASN A 119 0.22 -17.00 8.37
C ASN A 119 -0.72 -17.54 7.27
N ARG A 120 -2.02 -17.58 7.59
CA ARG A 120 -3.06 -18.23 6.80
C ARG A 120 -3.28 -17.56 5.45
N ASN A 121 -3.55 -18.39 4.45
CA ASN A 121 -3.88 -17.95 3.10
C ASN A 121 -5.23 -17.23 3.07
N ASN A 122 -5.26 -16.12 2.33
CA ASN A 122 -6.48 -15.52 1.84
C ASN A 122 -6.93 -16.30 0.60
N PRO A 123 -8.17 -16.81 0.55
CA PRO A 123 -8.64 -17.66 -0.55
C PRO A 123 -8.86 -16.91 -1.87
N THR A 124 -8.95 -15.58 -1.86
CA THR A 124 -9.32 -14.79 -3.05
C THR A 124 -8.26 -13.79 -3.49
N HIS A 125 -7.23 -13.53 -2.67
CA HIS A 125 -6.18 -12.57 -3.01
C HIS A 125 -4.95 -13.31 -3.50
N THR A 126 -4.28 -12.76 -4.51
CA THR A 126 -2.92 -13.15 -4.87
C THR A 126 -1.90 -12.29 -4.11
N ALA A 127 -0.67 -12.79 -3.96
CA ALA A 127 0.40 -12.13 -3.22
C ALA A 127 0.70 -10.70 -3.72
N GLY A 128 0.52 -10.45 -5.01
CA GLY A 128 0.72 -9.15 -5.66
C GLY A 128 -0.19 -8.04 -5.14
N VAL A 129 -1.38 -8.39 -4.61
CA VAL A 129 -2.32 -7.41 -4.03
C VAL A 129 -1.67 -6.63 -2.88
N THR A 130 -0.79 -7.26 -2.09
CA THR A 130 -0.06 -6.58 -1.01
C THR A 130 0.83 -5.46 -1.55
N PHE A 131 1.59 -5.75 -2.60
CA PHE A 131 2.58 -4.82 -3.14
C PHE A 131 1.94 -3.77 -4.03
N PHE A 132 0.87 -4.09 -4.76
CA PHE A 132 0.08 -3.07 -5.44
C PHE A 132 -0.54 -2.10 -4.42
N GLY A 133 -1.08 -2.62 -3.30
CA GLY A 133 -1.58 -1.78 -2.21
C GLY A 133 -0.53 -0.84 -1.63
N GLN A 134 0.72 -1.30 -1.46
CA GLN A 134 1.84 -0.46 -1.04
C GLN A 134 2.21 0.59 -2.11
N PHE A 135 2.26 0.21 -3.38
CA PHE A 135 2.51 1.15 -4.48
C PHE A 135 1.47 2.27 -4.54
N LEU A 136 0.19 1.95 -4.28
CA LEU A 136 -0.90 2.93 -4.14
C LEU A 136 -0.65 3.90 -2.98
N ASP A 137 -0.17 3.41 -1.83
CA ASP A 137 0.17 4.25 -0.68
C ASP A 137 1.28 5.25 -1.03
N HIS A 138 2.32 4.77 -1.73
CA HIS A 138 3.44 5.62 -2.16
C HIS A 138 3.01 6.74 -3.10
N ASP A 139 1.95 6.54 -3.88
CA ASP A 139 1.42 7.53 -4.82
C ASP A 139 0.59 8.63 -4.15
N MET A 140 -0.12 8.32 -3.05
CA MET A 140 -1.06 9.27 -2.47
C MET A 140 -0.57 9.90 -1.16
N THR A 141 0.40 9.30 -0.47
CA THR A 141 0.82 9.74 0.87
C THR A 141 2.31 9.59 1.13
N PHE A 142 2.90 10.64 1.69
CA PHE A 142 4.26 10.64 2.22
C PHE A 142 4.44 11.69 3.32
N ASP A 143 4.58 11.23 4.56
CA ASP A 143 4.99 12.07 5.68
C ASP A 143 6.51 11.95 5.91
N GLN A 144 7.23 13.05 5.67
CA GLN A 144 8.69 13.10 5.82
C GLN A 144 9.15 13.79 7.11
N ARG A 145 8.22 14.33 7.92
CA ARG A 145 8.58 15.25 9.03
C ARG A 145 8.09 14.80 10.38
N SER A 146 7.05 13.96 10.44
CA SER A 146 6.55 13.45 11.72
C SER A 146 7.55 12.49 12.34
N ARG A 147 7.75 12.62 13.65
CA ARG A 147 8.68 11.77 14.41
C ARG A 147 7.92 10.59 15.02
N LEU A 148 8.48 9.39 14.86
CA LEU A 148 7.92 8.18 15.45
C LEU A 148 7.79 8.33 16.98
N GLY A 149 6.61 7.99 17.52
CA GLY A 149 6.34 8.05 18.96
C GLY A 149 5.96 9.43 19.51
N PHE A 150 5.99 10.49 18.69
CA PHE A 150 5.59 11.83 19.10
C PHE A 150 4.25 12.22 18.47
N PRO A 151 3.28 12.72 19.26
CA PRO A 151 2.04 13.25 18.69
C PRO A 151 2.32 14.45 17.79
N THR A 152 1.92 14.36 16.52
CA THR A 152 2.01 15.44 15.54
C THR A 152 0.61 15.85 15.09
N GLN A 153 0.37 17.16 14.98
CA GLN A 153 -0.91 17.67 14.48
C GLN A 153 -0.97 17.46 12.96
N PRO A 154 -2.00 16.80 12.41
CA PRO A 154 -2.03 16.46 10.99
C PRO A 154 -1.88 17.67 10.06
N ILE A 155 -2.48 18.81 10.42
CA ILE A 155 -2.44 19.99 9.55
C ILE A 155 -1.06 20.61 9.40
N ILE A 156 -0.13 20.36 10.32
CA ILE A 156 1.26 20.86 10.17
C ILE A 156 2.17 19.81 9.51
N SER A 157 1.67 18.59 9.30
CA SER A 157 2.37 17.54 8.57
C SER A 157 2.08 17.69 7.09
N GLN A 158 3.11 18.04 6.33
CA GLN A 158 3.03 18.13 4.88
C GLN A 158 2.98 16.72 4.28
N ASN A 159 2.09 16.51 3.32
CA ASN A 159 2.15 15.38 2.40
C ASN A 159 3.11 15.74 1.27
N ALA A 160 4.20 14.99 1.13
CA ALA A 160 5.16 15.19 0.04
C ALA A 160 4.70 14.59 -1.30
N ARG A 161 3.47 14.06 -1.35
CA ARG A 161 2.77 13.57 -2.55
C ARG A 161 1.54 14.42 -2.85
N THR A 162 1.02 14.29 -4.07
CA THR A 162 -0.36 14.67 -4.33
C THR A 162 -1.31 13.75 -3.55
N CYS A 163 -2.54 14.20 -3.29
CA CYS A 163 -3.57 13.36 -2.68
C CYS A 163 -4.44 12.65 -3.73
N PHE A 164 -3.90 12.46 -4.94
CA PHE A 164 -4.57 11.84 -6.08
C PHE A 164 -3.82 10.59 -6.53
N PHE A 165 -4.51 9.69 -7.21
CA PHE A 165 -3.88 8.59 -7.93
C PHE A 165 -3.46 9.06 -9.32
N ASP A 166 -2.40 9.86 -9.39
CA ASP A 166 -1.89 10.45 -10.63
C ASP A 166 -0.47 10.01 -11.00
N LEU A 167 0.06 8.98 -10.32
CA LEU A 167 1.40 8.46 -10.56
C LEU A 167 2.49 9.52 -10.34
N ASP A 168 2.30 10.46 -9.40
CA ASP A 168 3.30 11.48 -9.07
C ASP A 168 4.61 10.83 -8.56
N SER A 169 4.49 9.66 -7.92
CA SER A 169 5.60 8.85 -7.43
C SER A 169 6.45 8.22 -8.55
N VAL A 170 5.92 8.22 -9.78
CA VAL A 170 6.60 7.75 -11.01
C VAL A 170 7.02 8.94 -11.86
N TYR A 171 6.09 9.84 -12.20
CA TYR A 171 6.33 10.95 -13.12
C TYR A 171 7.09 12.12 -12.48
N ALA A 172 7.02 12.29 -11.16
CA ALA A 172 7.58 13.41 -10.42
C ALA A 172 7.25 14.76 -11.09
N GLY A 173 8.26 15.58 -11.41
CA GLY A 173 8.11 16.84 -12.14
C GLY A 173 7.98 16.71 -13.66
N GLY A 174 7.86 15.50 -14.21
CA GLY A 174 7.83 15.24 -15.66
C GLY A 174 9.18 15.49 -16.35
N PRO A 175 9.24 15.40 -17.70
CA PRO A 175 10.46 15.59 -18.47
C PRO A 175 11.17 16.94 -18.24
N SER A 176 10.43 17.98 -17.86
CA SER A 176 11.00 19.30 -17.59
C SER A 176 11.47 19.49 -16.15
N GLY A 177 10.78 18.88 -15.18
CA GLY A 177 11.12 19.01 -13.76
C GLY A 177 12.18 18.02 -13.30
N ASN A 178 12.16 16.80 -13.85
CA ASN A 178 13.06 15.70 -13.52
C ASN A 178 13.57 14.99 -14.79
N PRO A 179 14.31 15.69 -15.69
CA PRO A 179 14.80 15.12 -16.95
C PRO A 179 15.71 13.89 -16.76
N GLU A 180 16.33 13.73 -15.59
CA GLU A 180 17.15 12.58 -15.24
C GLU A 180 16.39 11.24 -15.24
N LEU A 181 15.05 11.26 -15.12
CA LEU A 181 14.21 10.07 -15.19
C LEU A 181 13.96 9.61 -16.64
N TYR A 182 14.21 10.46 -17.63
CA TYR A 182 13.83 10.25 -19.03
C TYR A 182 15.03 9.96 -19.93
N ASP A 183 14.79 9.20 -21.00
CA ASP A 183 15.81 8.82 -21.97
C ASP A 183 16.30 10.06 -22.72
N PRO A 184 17.60 10.40 -22.69
CA PRO A 184 18.14 11.52 -23.46
C PRO A 184 17.92 11.42 -24.97
N ALA A 185 17.74 10.21 -25.52
CA ALA A 185 17.47 10.00 -26.94
C ALA A 185 15.98 10.18 -27.30
N ASP A 186 15.08 9.97 -26.33
CA ASP A 186 13.64 10.19 -26.46
C ASP A 186 13.08 10.76 -25.14
N PRO A 187 13.17 12.09 -24.93
CA PRO A 187 12.94 12.70 -23.61
C PRO A 187 11.50 12.62 -23.06
N ILE A 188 10.57 12.03 -23.81
CA ILE A 188 9.21 11.75 -23.34
C ILE A 188 8.99 10.30 -22.92
N LYS A 189 10.03 9.45 -23.06
CA LYS A 189 10.09 8.08 -22.54
C LYS A 189 10.99 8.02 -21.31
N PHE A 190 10.63 7.17 -20.37
CA PHE A 190 11.44 6.90 -19.20
C PHE A 190 12.68 6.08 -19.54
N ARG A 191 13.75 6.32 -18.78
CA ARG A 191 14.86 5.38 -18.70
C ARG A 191 14.37 4.08 -18.06
N ILE A 192 14.88 2.97 -18.57
CA ILE A 192 14.69 1.65 -17.98
C ILE A 192 16.02 0.92 -18.09
N GLU A 193 16.37 0.17 -17.06
CA GLU A 193 17.54 -0.69 -17.13
C GLU A 193 17.11 -2.09 -17.58
N SER A 194 17.83 -2.65 -18.54
CA SER A 194 17.63 -4.03 -18.99
C SER A 194 18.98 -4.66 -19.27
N ASP A 195 19.19 -5.88 -18.77
CA ASP A 195 20.38 -6.69 -19.05
C ASP A 195 20.10 -7.83 -20.05
N GLY A 196 18.93 -7.82 -20.68
CA GLY A 196 18.50 -8.79 -21.68
C GLY A 196 17.76 -10.01 -21.11
N GLN A 197 17.73 -10.21 -19.79
CA GLN A 197 16.87 -11.22 -19.19
C GLN A 197 15.59 -10.60 -18.60
N PHE A 198 15.71 -9.49 -17.88
CA PHE A 198 14.56 -8.79 -17.27
C PHE A 198 14.79 -7.28 -17.12
N GLU A 199 13.73 -6.56 -16.77
CA GLU A 199 13.75 -5.12 -16.54
C GLU A 199 13.95 -4.77 -15.06
N ASP A 200 14.78 -3.76 -14.80
CA ASP A 200 15.00 -3.15 -13.48
C ASP A 200 14.91 -1.62 -13.61
N LEU A 201 14.86 -0.95 -12.47
CA LEU A 201 14.92 0.49 -12.38
C LEU A 201 16.27 1.00 -12.92
N PRO A 202 16.31 2.17 -13.58
CA PRO A 202 17.58 2.82 -13.88
C PRO A 202 18.32 3.11 -12.57
N ARG A 203 19.56 2.65 -12.45
CA ARG A 203 20.39 2.88 -11.25
C ARG A 203 21.63 3.70 -11.57
N ASP A 204 22.08 4.49 -10.61
CA ASP A 204 23.38 5.14 -10.70
C ASP A 204 24.49 4.07 -10.76
N PRO A 205 25.41 4.15 -11.72
CA PRO A 205 26.40 3.10 -11.94
C PRO A 205 27.49 3.04 -10.85
N ILE A 206 27.60 4.06 -9.99
CA ILE A 206 28.60 4.17 -8.93
C ILE A 206 28.05 3.66 -7.61
N ASN A 207 26.88 4.14 -7.19
CA ASN A 207 26.32 3.83 -5.87
C ASN A 207 25.09 2.89 -5.92
N HIS A 208 24.64 2.52 -7.11
CA HIS A 208 23.51 1.60 -7.36
C HIS A 208 22.14 2.05 -6.85
N VAL A 209 22.02 3.32 -6.43
CA VAL A 209 20.75 3.93 -6.03
C VAL A 209 19.86 4.09 -7.26
N ALA A 210 18.59 3.71 -7.14
CA ALA A 210 17.60 3.89 -8.19
C ALA A 210 17.35 5.38 -8.50
N ILE A 211 17.29 5.71 -9.79
CA ILE A 211 17.02 7.03 -10.33
C ILE A 211 15.51 7.08 -10.63
N ILE A 212 14.72 7.34 -9.59
CA ILE A 212 13.24 7.30 -9.60
C ILE A 212 12.64 8.50 -8.86
N GLY A 213 11.38 8.82 -9.14
CA GLY A 213 10.67 9.95 -8.53
C GLY A 213 10.43 9.80 -7.02
N ASP A 214 9.94 8.64 -6.59
CA ASP A 214 9.80 8.27 -5.18
C ASP A 214 10.85 7.21 -4.79
N PRO A 215 11.83 7.50 -3.92
CA PRO A 215 12.82 6.52 -3.50
C PRO A 215 12.22 5.31 -2.76
N ARG A 216 11.02 5.44 -2.18
CA ARG A 216 10.32 4.31 -1.53
C ARG A 216 9.91 3.24 -2.53
N ASN A 217 9.85 3.58 -3.82
CA ASN A 217 9.57 2.60 -4.88
C ASN A 217 10.75 1.66 -5.19
N ASP A 218 11.83 1.70 -4.39
CA ASP A 218 12.93 0.72 -4.39
C ASP A 218 13.16 0.09 -3.00
N GLU A 219 12.14 0.05 -2.13
CA GLU A 219 12.25 -0.59 -0.80
C GLU A 219 12.35 -2.12 -0.87
N ASN A 220 11.65 -2.73 -1.82
CA ASN A 220 11.66 -4.16 -2.08
C ASN A 220 11.50 -4.43 -3.58
N MET A 221 11.94 -5.62 -4.01
CA MET A 221 11.94 -5.99 -5.42
C MET A 221 10.57 -5.90 -6.10
N MET A 222 9.48 -6.14 -5.35
CA MET A 222 8.12 -6.14 -5.90
C MET A 222 7.66 -4.71 -6.22
N ILE A 223 7.96 -3.74 -5.37
CA ILE A 223 7.65 -2.33 -5.63
C ILE A 223 8.52 -1.79 -6.75
N ALA A 224 9.82 -2.14 -6.76
CA ALA A 224 10.73 -1.78 -7.85
C ALA A 224 10.24 -2.33 -9.20
N GLY A 225 9.81 -3.60 -9.22
CA GLY A 225 9.22 -4.22 -10.40
C GLY A 225 7.94 -3.52 -10.85
N LEU A 226 7.02 -3.20 -9.94
CA LEU A 226 5.77 -2.51 -10.29
C LEU A 226 6.06 -1.14 -10.90
N HIS A 227 7.01 -0.40 -10.31
CA HIS A 227 7.46 0.87 -10.84
C HIS A 227 8.04 0.70 -12.25
N ALA A 228 8.96 -0.25 -12.47
CA ALA A 228 9.50 -0.58 -13.78
C ALA A 228 8.41 -0.92 -14.82
N ALA A 229 7.38 -1.67 -14.42
CA ALA A 229 6.24 -2.00 -15.27
C ALA A 229 5.49 -0.74 -15.73
N PHE A 230 5.30 0.26 -14.87
CA PHE A 230 4.68 1.53 -15.27
C PHE A 230 5.58 2.39 -16.17
N LEU A 231 6.90 2.37 -15.97
CA LEU A 231 7.86 3.01 -16.90
C LEU A 231 7.71 2.42 -18.31
N LEU A 232 7.73 1.09 -18.39
CA LEU A 232 7.56 0.35 -19.64
C LEU A 232 6.18 0.59 -20.27
N PHE A 233 5.12 0.60 -19.47
CA PHE A 233 3.76 0.87 -19.95
C PHE A 233 3.67 2.26 -20.59
N HIS A 234 4.20 3.30 -19.92
CA HIS A 234 4.23 4.65 -20.48
C HIS A 234 5.04 4.71 -21.78
N ASN A 235 6.21 4.07 -21.82
CA ASN A 235 7.03 4.03 -23.03
C ASN A 235 6.30 3.39 -24.21
N ASN A 236 5.57 2.29 -23.97
CA ASN A 236 4.73 1.64 -24.96
C ASN A 236 3.52 2.51 -25.35
N ALA A 237 2.93 3.24 -24.39
CA ALA A 237 1.84 4.18 -24.68
C ALA A 237 2.30 5.32 -25.61
N VAL A 238 3.51 5.86 -25.40
CA VAL A 238 4.12 6.84 -26.31
C VAL A 238 4.22 6.28 -27.73
N ASP A 239 4.73 5.06 -27.88
CA ASP A 239 4.86 4.39 -29.18
C ASP A 239 3.50 4.18 -29.85
N LEU A 240 2.52 3.68 -29.09
CA LEU A 240 1.16 3.49 -29.57
C LEU A 240 0.57 4.80 -30.09
N ILE A 241 0.67 5.89 -29.34
CA ILE A 241 0.09 7.19 -29.70
C ILE A 241 0.75 7.78 -30.95
N ARG A 242 2.08 7.71 -31.04
CA ARG A 242 2.82 8.14 -32.24
C ARG A 242 2.45 7.30 -33.46
N SER A 243 2.30 5.98 -33.29
CA SER A 243 1.92 5.08 -34.39
C SER A 243 0.51 5.37 -34.94
N GLN A 244 -0.43 5.75 -34.07
CA GLN A 244 -1.79 6.10 -34.45
C GLN A 244 -1.90 7.55 -34.97
N ASN A 245 -0.95 8.42 -34.60
CA ASN A 245 -0.94 9.84 -34.98
C ASN A 245 0.45 10.27 -35.46
N PRO A 246 0.86 9.93 -36.70
CA PRO A 246 2.24 10.16 -37.16
C PRO A 246 2.73 11.61 -37.17
N SER A 247 1.81 12.59 -37.15
CA SER A 247 2.13 14.02 -37.13
C SER A 247 2.00 14.68 -35.74
N ILE A 248 1.77 13.88 -34.69
CA ILE A 248 1.66 14.40 -33.32
C ILE A 248 3.00 14.96 -32.85
N THR A 249 2.98 16.06 -32.09
CA THR A 249 4.19 16.57 -31.45
C THR A 249 4.53 15.75 -30.20
N ASP A 250 5.79 15.73 -29.79
CA ASP A 250 6.21 15.00 -28.58
C ASP A 250 5.49 15.47 -27.32
N ILE A 251 5.24 16.78 -27.19
CA ILE A 251 4.47 17.33 -26.06
C ILE A 251 3.05 16.76 -26.03
N GLN A 252 2.39 16.70 -27.18
CA GLN A 252 1.04 16.14 -27.27
C GLN A 252 1.04 14.63 -27.04
N ALA A 253 2.03 13.91 -27.58
CA ALA A 253 2.20 12.48 -27.37
C ALA A 253 2.42 12.15 -25.90
N TYR A 254 3.30 12.89 -25.21
CA TYR A 254 3.56 12.75 -23.79
C TYR A 254 2.28 12.89 -22.95
N PHE A 255 1.52 13.98 -23.14
CA PHE A 255 0.31 14.20 -22.35
C PHE A 255 -0.78 13.16 -22.62
N GLN A 256 -0.88 12.64 -23.84
CA GLN A 256 -1.79 11.54 -24.15
C GLN A 256 -1.32 10.22 -23.53
N ALA A 257 -0.02 9.93 -23.57
CA ALA A 257 0.56 8.70 -23.01
C ALA A 257 0.42 8.68 -21.49
N HIS A 258 0.80 9.78 -20.84
CA HIS A 258 0.60 10.01 -19.42
C HIS A 258 -0.87 9.81 -19.02
N ARG A 259 -1.81 10.41 -19.75
CA ARG A 259 -3.25 10.23 -19.48
C ARG A 259 -3.67 8.78 -19.62
N LEU A 260 -3.22 8.08 -20.66
CA LEU A 260 -3.57 6.68 -20.89
C LEU A 260 -3.05 5.78 -19.75
N THR A 261 -1.81 6.00 -19.31
CA THR A 261 -1.19 5.29 -18.19
C THR A 261 -1.94 5.53 -16.89
N VAL A 262 -2.20 6.80 -16.54
CA VAL A 262 -2.95 7.16 -15.31
C VAL A 262 -4.37 6.60 -15.33
N TRP A 263 -5.07 6.62 -16.47
CA TRP A 263 -6.40 6.03 -16.58
C TRP A 263 -6.38 4.51 -16.40
N HIS A 264 -5.40 3.80 -16.96
CA HIS A 264 -5.26 2.35 -16.71
C HIS A 264 -4.94 2.06 -15.25
N TYR A 265 -4.07 2.85 -14.62
CA TYR A 265 -3.78 2.74 -13.20
C TYR A 265 -5.04 2.92 -12.35
N GLN A 266 -5.80 4.00 -12.55
CA GLN A 266 -7.06 4.26 -11.85
C GLN A 266 -8.11 3.17 -12.10
N TRP A 267 -8.18 2.65 -13.32
CA TRP A 267 -9.06 1.53 -13.64
C TRP A 267 -8.69 0.28 -12.85
N MET A 268 -7.40 -0.09 -12.78
CA MET A 268 -6.93 -1.22 -11.97
C MET A 268 -7.25 -1.03 -10.48
N ILE A 269 -7.15 0.20 -9.95
CA ILE A 269 -7.53 0.47 -8.56
C ILE A 269 -9.00 0.11 -8.33
N VAL A 270 -9.91 0.62 -9.16
CA VAL A 270 -11.35 0.45 -8.95
C VAL A 270 -11.82 -0.97 -9.24
N HIS A 271 -11.27 -1.62 -10.27
CA HIS A 271 -11.82 -2.87 -10.80
C HIS A 271 -11.05 -4.11 -10.37
N GLU A 272 -9.76 -3.99 -10.05
CA GLU A 272 -8.92 -5.14 -9.69
C GLU A 272 -8.51 -5.10 -8.21
N PHE A 273 -8.09 -3.94 -7.69
CA PHE A 273 -7.59 -3.84 -6.31
C PHE A 273 -8.70 -3.69 -5.27
N LEU A 274 -9.60 -2.71 -5.43
CA LEU A 274 -10.62 -2.40 -4.43
C LEU A 274 -11.52 -3.60 -4.08
N PRO A 275 -11.98 -4.44 -5.03
CA PRO A 275 -12.83 -5.59 -4.70
C PRO A 275 -12.19 -6.63 -3.77
N HIS A 276 -10.85 -6.64 -3.65
CA HIS A 276 -10.16 -7.47 -2.67
C HIS A 276 -10.24 -6.90 -1.25
N ILE A 277 -10.30 -5.58 -1.09
CA ILE A 277 -10.18 -4.92 0.22
C ILE A 277 -11.53 -4.45 0.74
N VAL A 278 -12.41 -4.02 -0.15
CA VAL A 278 -13.69 -3.39 0.16
C VAL A 278 -14.82 -4.25 -0.38
N PRO A 279 -15.88 -4.53 0.41
CA PRO A 279 -17.02 -5.27 -0.10
C PRO A 279 -17.63 -4.61 -1.34
N GLN A 280 -17.92 -5.41 -2.37
CA GLN A 280 -18.44 -4.91 -3.65
C GLN A 280 -19.66 -3.99 -3.49
N SER A 281 -20.56 -4.31 -2.55
CA SER A 281 -21.74 -3.48 -2.28
C SER A 281 -21.42 -2.04 -1.84
N VAL A 282 -20.27 -1.82 -1.17
CA VAL A 282 -19.82 -0.49 -0.76
C VAL A 282 -19.24 0.26 -1.97
N ILE A 283 -18.50 -0.44 -2.84
CA ILE A 283 -17.97 0.12 -4.08
C ILE A 283 -19.12 0.57 -4.98
N ASP A 284 -20.10 -0.31 -5.20
CA ASP A 284 -21.27 -0.05 -6.05
C ASP A 284 -22.11 1.13 -5.52
N ASP A 285 -22.29 1.21 -4.20
CA ASP A 285 -22.99 2.31 -3.54
C ASP A 285 -22.28 3.65 -3.79
N VAL A 286 -20.96 3.71 -3.60
CA VAL A 286 -20.19 4.95 -3.83
C VAL A 286 -20.19 5.36 -5.30
N LEU A 287 -20.12 4.40 -6.24
CA LEU A 287 -20.17 4.69 -7.67
C LEU A 287 -21.56 5.16 -8.13
N THR A 288 -22.62 4.64 -7.51
CA THR A 288 -24.02 4.95 -7.89
C THR A 288 -24.53 6.22 -7.19
N ASN A 289 -24.30 6.32 -5.89
CA ASN A 289 -24.89 7.33 -5.01
C ASN A 289 -23.89 8.42 -4.59
N GLY A 290 -22.60 8.25 -4.91
CA GLY A 290 -21.54 9.20 -4.62
C GLY A 290 -20.91 9.02 -3.25
N ARG A 291 -19.91 9.86 -2.95
CA ARG A 291 -19.15 9.83 -1.69
C ARG A 291 -19.92 10.54 -0.58
N HIS A 292 -20.09 9.91 0.57
CA HIS A 292 -20.86 10.48 1.68
C HIS A 292 -20.05 11.39 2.62
N PHE A 293 -18.89 10.94 3.09
CA PHE A 293 -18.14 11.63 4.17
C PHE A 293 -17.00 12.51 3.67
N TYR A 294 -16.42 12.18 2.51
CA TYR A 294 -15.26 12.87 1.96
C TYR A 294 -15.49 13.26 0.51
N ASN A 295 -15.84 14.53 0.30
CA ASN A 295 -16.16 15.09 -1.02
C ASN A 295 -15.62 16.53 -1.16
N PRO A 296 -14.31 16.78 -0.93
CA PRO A 296 -13.77 18.12 -1.10
C PRO A 296 -13.71 18.52 -2.57
N LEU A 297 -13.66 19.83 -2.82
CA LEU A 297 -13.23 20.37 -4.12
C LEU A 297 -11.77 19.96 -4.37
N ARG A 298 -11.37 19.90 -5.65
CA ARG A 298 -10.00 19.46 -6.03
C ARG A 298 -8.90 20.25 -5.33
N ASN A 299 -9.05 21.56 -5.20
CA ASN A 299 -8.11 22.46 -4.51
C ASN A 299 -8.28 22.49 -2.99
N GLN A 300 -9.08 21.59 -2.41
CA GLN A 300 -9.30 21.42 -0.99
C GLN A 300 -9.06 19.97 -0.55
N ALA A 301 -8.67 19.09 -1.49
CA ALA A 301 -8.38 17.70 -1.20
C ALA A 301 -7.10 17.57 -0.37
N PHE A 302 -7.12 16.57 0.52
CA PHE A 302 -6.04 16.21 1.45
C PHE A 302 -6.17 14.74 1.86
N ILE A 303 -5.10 14.07 2.29
CA ILE A 303 -5.24 12.72 2.85
C ILE A 303 -5.68 12.79 4.32
N PRO A 304 -6.84 12.21 4.69
CA PRO A 304 -7.25 12.14 6.10
C PRO A 304 -6.36 11.16 6.88
N VAL A 305 -6.01 11.49 8.12
CA VAL A 305 -5.26 10.57 8.98
C VAL A 305 -6.05 9.31 9.33
N GLU A 306 -7.38 9.39 9.32
CA GLU A 306 -8.25 8.23 9.48
C GLU A 306 -8.07 7.22 8.33
N PHE A 307 -7.86 7.73 7.11
CA PHE A 307 -7.51 6.89 5.97
C PHE A 307 -6.11 6.28 6.16
N GLN A 308 -5.09 7.08 6.50
CA GLN A 308 -3.74 6.55 6.73
C GLN A 308 -3.70 5.44 7.79
N ILE A 309 -4.43 5.61 8.91
CA ILE A 309 -4.45 4.61 9.98
C ILE A 309 -5.14 3.33 9.51
N THR A 310 -6.25 3.44 8.78
CA THR A 310 -6.99 2.26 8.29
C THR A 310 -6.20 1.54 7.19
N TYR A 311 -5.52 2.26 6.30
CA TYR A 311 -4.74 1.68 5.20
C TYR A 311 -3.50 0.88 5.66
N ARG A 312 -3.12 0.98 6.94
CA ARG A 312 -2.03 0.19 7.54
C ARG A 312 -2.34 -1.31 7.65
N PHE A 313 -3.54 -1.76 7.31
CA PHE A 313 -3.88 -3.19 7.25
C PHE A 313 -2.92 -3.98 6.34
N GLY A 314 -2.31 -3.34 5.33
CA GLY A 314 -1.43 -4.00 4.35
C GLY A 314 -0.23 -4.73 4.97
N HIS A 315 0.28 -4.26 6.11
CA HIS A 315 1.39 -4.92 6.82
C HIS A 315 1.03 -6.33 7.30
N SER A 316 -0.23 -6.59 7.62
CA SER A 316 -0.70 -7.94 7.98
C SER A 316 -0.68 -8.89 6.79
N MET A 317 -0.76 -8.39 5.56
CA MET A 317 -0.80 -9.19 4.33
C MET A 317 0.59 -9.63 3.84
N VAL A 318 1.66 -9.06 4.39
CA VAL A 318 3.03 -9.45 4.04
C VAL A 318 3.33 -10.84 4.58
N ARG A 319 3.92 -11.69 3.73
CA ARG A 319 4.42 -13.04 4.06
C ARG A 319 5.90 -13.00 4.44
N PRO A 320 6.40 -14.00 5.19
CA PRO A 320 7.80 -14.03 5.57
C PRO A 320 8.74 -14.22 4.37
N SER A 321 8.31 -14.91 3.31
CA SER A 321 9.09 -15.14 2.09
C SER A 321 8.21 -15.18 0.84
N TYR A 322 8.85 -14.99 -0.31
CA TYR A 322 8.22 -15.09 -1.62
C TYR A 322 9.11 -15.82 -2.62
N ARG A 323 8.48 -16.40 -3.65
CA ARG A 323 9.16 -16.82 -4.88
C ARG A 323 9.15 -15.62 -5.83
N ALA A 324 10.27 -14.90 -5.92
CA ALA A 324 10.37 -13.70 -6.73
C ALA A 324 10.17 -14.00 -8.21
N ASN A 325 10.70 -15.12 -8.69
CA ASN A 325 10.59 -15.54 -10.08
C ASN A 325 10.86 -17.05 -10.23
N LEU A 326 10.78 -17.55 -11.48
CA LEU A 326 11.03 -18.96 -11.81
C LEU A 326 12.43 -19.26 -12.34
N HIS A 327 13.25 -18.24 -12.65
CA HIS A 327 14.50 -18.41 -13.41
C HIS A 327 15.68 -17.53 -12.96
N GLY A 328 15.64 -16.98 -11.75
CA GLY A 328 16.66 -16.06 -11.25
C GLY A 328 17.96 -16.72 -10.81
N ASP A 329 17.92 -17.79 -10.02
CA ASP A 329 19.13 -18.42 -9.49
C ASP A 329 19.72 -19.41 -10.51
N ASN A 330 20.50 -18.89 -11.47
CA ASN A 330 21.10 -19.67 -12.55
C ASN A 330 20.05 -20.47 -13.36
N GLY A 331 18.91 -19.84 -13.65
CA GLY A 331 17.78 -20.46 -14.34
C GLY A 331 16.83 -21.25 -13.44
N GLN A 332 17.12 -21.39 -12.14
CA GLN A 332 16.20 -21.93 -11.13
C GLN A 332 15.37 -20.81 -10.47
N PRO A 333 14.23 -21.14 -9.83
CA PRO A 333 13.43 -20.14 -9.14
C PRO A 333 14.18 -19.47 -8.00
N PHE A 334 14.12 -18.14 -7.93
CA PHE A 334 14.66 -17.37 -6.80
C PHE A 334 13.61 -17.24 -5.70
N PHE A 335 13.97 -17.75 -4.51
CA PHE A 335 13.19 -17.60 -3.29
C PHE A 335 13.97 -16.77 -2.28
N GLY A 336 13.31 -15.79 -1.67
CA GLY A 336 13.92 -14.95 -0.65
C GLY A 336 12.95 -14.67 0.49
N MET A 337 13.51 -14.44 1.67
CA MET A 337 12.77 -13.79 2.75
C MET A 337 12.38 -12.38 2.29
N ILE A 338 11.26 -11.83 2.77
CA ILE A 338 10.93 -10.42 2.46
C ILE A 338 12.04 -9.50 2.95
N PHE A 339 12.50 -9.74 4.18
CA PHE A 339 13.66 -9.12 4.79
C PHE A 339 14.41 -10.14 5.67
N ASP A 340 15.72 -10.15 5.57
CA ASP A 340 16.64 -10.96 6.36
C ASP A 340 17.85 -10.11 6.78
N PRO A 341 18.04 -9.80 8.07
CA PRO A 341 19.19 -9.05 8.56
C PRO A 341 20.55 -9.59 8.10
N ALA A 342 20.67 -10.89 7.78
CA ALA A 342 21.91 -11.47 7.26
C ALA A 342 22.31 -10.93 5.87
N GLY A 343 21.38 -10.34 5.12
CA GLY A 343 21.62 -9.71 3.82
C GLY A 343 22.12 -8.26 3.90
N GLU A 344 22.23 -7.67 5.10
CA GLU A 344 22.63 -6.27 5.26
C GLU A 344 24.02 -5.98 4.71
N GLY A 345 24.14 -4.92 3.92
CA GLY A 345 25.41 -4.48 3.32
C GLY A 345 25.92 -5.36 2.15
N SER A 346 25.18 -6.39 1.73
CA SER A 346 25.51 -7.16 0.53
C SER A 346 25.13 -6.41 -0.74
N SER A 347 25.94 -6.53 -1.80
CA SER A 347 25.62 -6.01 -3.14
C SER A 347 24.57 -6.86 -3.87
N ASP A 348 24.41 -8.13 -3.49
CA ASP A 348 23.29 -9.00 -3.87
C ASP A 348 22.76 -9.67 -2.59
N PRO A 349 21.85 -9.01 -1.86
CA PRO A 349 21.26 -9.54 -0.65
C PRO A 349 20.52 -10.88 -0.89
N VAL A 350 20.53 -11.77 0.11
CA VAL A 350 19.82 -13.06 0.03
C VAL A 350 18.30 -12.93 0.14
N ASP A 351 17.81 -11.79 0.61
CA ASP A 351 16.39 -11.46 0.75
C ASP A 351 15.89 -10.60 -0.42
N LEU A 352 14.63 -10.16 -0.34
CA LEU A 352 13.93 -9.45 -1.40
C LEU A 352 13.90 -7.93 -1.23
N ARG A 353 14.80 -7.38 -0.41
CA ARG A 353 14.98 -5.92 -0.29
C ARG A 353 15.35 -5.30 -1.65
N GLY A 354 15.01 -4.03 -1.85
CA GLY A 354 15.44 -3.30 -3.04
C GLY A 354 16.84 -2.73 -2.87
N GLY A 355 17.18 -1.69 -3.63
CA GLY A 355 18.49 -1.03 -3.52
C GLY A 355 19.68 -1.89 -3.99
N ALA A 356 19.42 -2.98 -4.70
CA ALA A 356 20.45 -3.91 -5.16
C ALA A 356 20.12 -4.42 -6.56
N ARG A 357 21.17 -4.59 -7.37
CA ARG A 357 21.08 -5.10 -8.74
C ARG A 357 21.85 -6.40 -8.86
N ALA A 358 21.19 -7.44 -9.38
CA ALA A 358 21.83 -8.69 -9.79
C ALA A 358 20.95 -9.44 -10.80
N PRO A 359 21.51 -10.32 -11.65
CA PRO A 359 20.77 -11.01 -12.71
C PRO A 359 19.53 -11.79 -12.23
N ARG A 360 19.55 -12.27 -10.98
CA ARG A 360 18.42 -13.00 -10.38
C ARG A 360 17.29 -12.11 -9.87
N ARG A 361 17.52 -10.81 -9.73
CA ARG A 361 16.68 -9.87 -8.98
C ARG A 361 15.63 -9.19 -9.86
N PHE A 362 14.76 -10.01 -10.44
CA PHE A 362 13.59 -9.56 -11.19
C PHE A 362 12.32 -10.22 -10.68
N ILE A 363 11.17 -9.66 -11.05
CA ILE A 363 9.87 -10.20 -10.66
C ILE A 363 9.25 -10.99 -11.81
N GLY A 364 9.02 -12.27 -11.58
CA GLY A 364 8.14 -13.09 -12.41
C GLY A 364 6.70 -12.90 -11.95
N TRP A 365 5.97 -11.95 -12.55
CA TRP A 365 4.63 -11.55 -12.11
C TRP A 365 3.62 -12.69 -11.96
N GLN A 366 3.79 -13.79 -12.68
CA GLN A 366 2.97 -15.00 -12.55
C GLN A 366 3.03 -15.65 -11.17
N THR A 367 4.02 -15.33 -10.33
CA THR A 367 4.05 -15.80 -8.93
C THR A 367 3.22 -14.92 -8.00
N PHE A 368 2.92 -13.69 -8.41
CA PHE A 368 2.23 -12.66 -7.62
C PHE A 368 0.80 -12.39 -8.09
N PHE A 369 0.50 -12.58 -9.37
CA PHE A 369 -0.82 -12.39 -9.97
C PHE A 369 -1.23 -13.65 -10.75
N ASP A 370 -2.53 -13.93 -10.76
CA ASP A 370 -3.10 -15.02 -11.55
C ASP A 370 -3.53 -14.48 -12.92
N PHE A 371 -2.72 -14.76 -13.95
CA PHE A 371 -3.04 -14.39 -15.33
C PHE A 371 -3.87 -15.47 -16.06
N GLY A 372 -4.36 -16.47 -15.35
CA GLY A 372 -5.12 -17.58 -15.92
C GLY A 372 -4.25 -18.63 -16.63
N GLY A 373 -4.91 -19.71 -17.07
CA GLY A 373 -4.29 -20.75 -17.88
C GLY A 373 -3.10 -21.43 -17.20
N ALA A 374 -1.95 -21.45 -17.87
CA ALA A 374 -0.74 -22.09 -17.33
C ALA A 374 -0.13 -21.34 -16.13
N PHE A 375 -0.44 -20.05 -15.96
CA PHE A 375 0.13 -19.23 -14.90
C PHE A 375 -0.57 -19.40 -13.55
N SER A 376 -1.82 -19.88 -13.53
CA SER A 376 -2.59 -20.07 -12.29
C SER A 376 -1.95 -21.04 -11.31
N ALA A 377 -1.17 -22.01 -11.79
CA ALA A 377 -0.46 -22.96 -10.93
C ALA A 377 0.71 -22.31 -10.17
N ASP A 378 1.26 -21.20 -10.68
CA ASP A 378 2.40 -20.52 -10.10
C ASP A 378 2.02 -19.36 -9.17
N ALA A 379 0.81 -18.82 -9.33
CA ALA A 379 0.27 -17.74 -8.52
C ALA A 379 0.21 -18.18 -7.04
N ARG A 380 0.73 -17.32 -6.16
CA ARG A 380 0.71 -17.59 -4.72
C ARG A 380 -0.39 -16.80 -4.03
N PRO A 381 -1.11 -17.41 -3.08
CA PRO A 381 -2.15 -16.73 -2.35
C PRO A 381 -1.55 -15.67 -1.44
N ASN A 382 -2.27 -14.58 -1.25
CA ASN A 382 -1.92 -13.58 -0.26
C ASN A 382 -2.15 -14.11 1.16
N LYS A 383 -1.60 -13.43 2.16
CA LYS A 383 -1.99 -13.63 3.56
C LYS A 383 -3.31 -12.90 3.85
N ARG A 384 -4.07 -13.40 4.83
CA ARG A 384 -5.29 -12.74 5.31
C ARG A 384 -4.99 -11.37 5.92
N ILE A 385 -5.98 -10.49 5.83
CA ILE A 385 -6.01 -9.27 6.64
C ILE A 385 -6.48 -9.67 8.04
N ASP A 386 -5.59 -9.63 9.01
CA ASP A 386 -5.87 -9.95 10.41
C ASP A 386 -4.92 -9.21 11.35
N THR A 387 -4.93 -9.55 12.64
CA THR A 387 -4.11 -8.90 13.67
C THR A 387 -2.70 -9.50 13.79
N ILE A 388 -2.34 -10.45 12.93
CA ILE A 388 -1.05 -11.13 12.97
C ILE A 388 -0.15 -10.56 11.88
N VAL A 389 1.13 -10.40 12.18
CA VAL A 389 2.17 -9.85 11.30
C VAL A 389 3.29 -10.87 11.21
N SER A 390 3.82 -11.07 9.99
CA SER A 390 4.91 -12.04 9.78
C SER A 390 6.16 -11.62 10.55
N THR A 391 6.83 -12.60 11.18
CA THR A 391 7.96 -12.36 12.09
C THR A 391 9.09 -11.50 11.50
N PRO A 392 9.43 -11.59 10.18
CA PRO A 392 10.46 -10.73 9.61
C PRO A 392 10.18 -9.22 9.75
N LEU A 393 8.92 -8.79 9.84
CA LEU A 393 8.57 -7.38 9.99
C LEU A 393 8.82 -6.80 11.39
N PHE A 394 9.12 -7.64 12.38
CA PHE A 394 9.57 -7.18 13.70
C PHE A 394 11.08 -6.93 13.74
N ARG A 395 11.81 -7.23 12.66
CA ARG A 395 13.27 -7.11 12.53
C ARG A 395 13.64 -6.49 11.17
N LEU A 396 13.05 -5.34 10.88
CA LEU A 396 13.32 -4.64 9.62
C LEU A 396 14.79 -4.17 9.55
N PRO A 397 15.46 -4.37 8.41
CA PRO A 397 16.68 -3.66 8.05
C PRO A 397 16.53 -2.15 8.26
N LEU A 398 17.58 -1.48 8.73
CA LEU A 398 17.53 -0.02 8.92
C LEU A 398 17.30 0.72 7.59
N GLY A 399 17.89 0.21 6.49
CA GLY A 399 17.73 0.79 5.15
C GLY A 399 16.32 0.67 4.57
N THR A 400 15.45 -0.17 5.14
CA THR A 400 14.05 -0.34 4.70
C THR A 400 13.07 0.50 5.52
N ILE A 401 13.58 1.26 6.49
CA ILE A 401 12.82 2.24 7.25
C ILE A 401 13.21 3.60 6.68
N PHE A 402 12.30 4.27 5.98
CA PHE A 402 12.56 5.64 5.53
C PHE A 402 12.75 6.53 6.76
N ASN A 403 13.98 7.00 6.97
CA ASN A 403 14.34 7.87 8.09
C ASN A 403 13.50 9.15 7.99
N GLY A 404 12.67 9.40 9.01
CA GLY A 404 12.25 10.77 9.33
C GLY A 404 13.42 11.57 9.90
#